data_AF-V4UE76-F1
#
_entry.id   AF-V4UE76-F1
#
_cell.length_a   1.000
_cell.length_b   1.000
_cell.length_c   1.000
_cell.angle_alpha   90.00
_cell.angle_beta   90.00
_cell.angle_gamma   90.00
#
_symmetry.space_group_name_H-M   'P 1'
#
loop_
_entity.id
_entity.type
_entity.pdbx_description
1 polymer ?
#
loop_
_entity_poly.entity_id
_entity_poly.type
_entity_poly.pdbx_seq_one_letter_code
_entity_poly.pdbx_strand_id
1 'polypeptide(L)'
;MSRYHIPRTWVHPGENLLVIHEELGGDPSKISLLTKTGQDICSFVSEADPPPVDSWKPNLGVVSSSPQVRLACERGWHIAAINFASYGIPEGNCGSFRPGACHMDALPIVQKACVGQVECSLPVSWAYLGVSAGACPGLLKALAVEAHCSI
;
A
#
# COMPACT_ATOMS: atom_id res chain seq x y z
N MET A 1 3.53 -23.10 5.82
CA MET A 1 2.58 -23.21 4.70
C MET A 1 3.10 -22.37 3.56
N SER A 2 3.46 -22.99 2.43
CA SER A 2 3.89 -22.28 1.23
C SER A 2 2.66 -21.92 0.39
N ARG A 3 2.53 -20.66 -0.02
CA ARG A 3 1.46 -20.19 -0.91
C ARG A 3 2.08 -19.85 -2.27
N TYR A 4 1.40 -20.25 -3.34
CA TYR A 4 1.79 -19.89 -4.70
C TYR A 4 0.72 -19.00 -5.32
N HIS A 5 1.12 -17.88 -5.92
CA HIS A 5 0.20 -16.96 -6.56
C HIS A 5 0.07 -17.30 -8.04
N ILE A 6 -1.16 -17.57 -8.49
CA ILE A 6 -1.48 -17.73 -9.92
C ILE A 6 -1.95 -16.37 -10.44
N PRO A 7 -1.21 -15.69 -11.33
CA PRO A 7 -1.64 -14.43 -11.90
C PRO A 7 -3.00 -14.58 -12.59
N ARG A 8 -3.93 -13.64 -12.34
CA ARG A 8 -5.25 -13.64 -13.00
C ARG A 8 -5.16 -13.65 -14.52
N THR A 9 -4.10 -13.10 -15.10
CA THR A 9 -3.84 -13.09 -16.54
C THR A 9 -3.58 -14.48 -17.14
N TRP A 10 -3.32 -15.50 -16.32
CA TRP A 10 -3.15 -16.89 -16.76
C TRP A 10 -4.45 -17.70 -16.68
N VAL A 11 -5.50 -17.14 -16.06
CA VAL A 11 -6.78 -17.81 -15.87
C VAL A 11 -7.76 -17.30 -16.93
N HIS A 12 -8.27 -18.22 -17.76
CA HIS A 12 -9.27 -17.92 -18.77
C HIS A 12 -10.69 -18.07 -18.23
N PRO A 13 -11.69 -17.38 -18.81
CA PRO A 13 -13.09 -17.68 -18.52
C PRO A 13 -13.41 -19.14 -18.88
N GLY A 14 -14.02 -19.88 -17.95
CA GLY A 14 -14.41 -21.28 -18.15
C GLY A 14 -13.43 -22.29 -17.54
N GLU A 15 -13.17 -23.37 -18.26
CA GLU A 15 -12.35 -24.48 -17.78
C GLU A 15 -10.85 -24.19 -17.96
N ASN A 16 -10.09 -24.38 -16.88
CA ASN A 16 -8.64 -24.24 -16.87
C ASN A 16 -8.02 -25.54 -16.35
N LEU A 17 -6.92 -26.00 -16.97
CA LEU A 17 -6.14 -27.14 -16.49
C LEU A 17 -4.92 -26.66 -15.71
N LEU A 18 -4.81 -27.05 -14.43
CA LEU A 18 -3.63 -26.80 -13.62
C LEU A 18 -2.80 -28.09 -13.51
N VAL A 19 -1.55 -28.04 -13.98
CA VAL A 19 -0.59 -29.15 -13.86
C VAL A 19 0.43 -28.80 -12.79
N ILE A 20 0.52 -29.64 -11.75
CA ILE A 20 1.45 -29.45 -10.62
C ILE A 20 2.48 -30.58 -10.66
N HIS A 21 3.75 -30.21 -10.68
CA HIS A 21 4.85 -31.16 -10.54
C HIS A 21 5.30 -31.17 -9.09
N GLU A 22 5.30 -32.36 -8.49
CA GLU A 22 5.75 -32.59 -7.11
C GLU A 22 7.14 -33.24 -7.20
N GLU A 23 8.17 -32.54 -6.73
CA GLU A 23 9.57 -32.98 -6.88
C GLU A 23 10.24 -33.41 -5.57
N LEU A 24 9.66 -33.12 -4.41
CA LEU A 24 10.32 -33.26 -3.09
C LEU A 24 9.58 -34.18 -2.11
N GLY A 25 8.53 -34.89 -2.55
CA GLY A 25 7.64 -35.65 -1.71
C GLY A 25 6.55 -34.77 -1.07
N GLY A 26 5.28 -35.17 -1.24
CA GLY A 26 4.12 -34.51 -0.64
C GLY A 26 2.82 -35.28 -0.89
N ASP A 27 1.70 -34.80 -0.33
CA ASP A 27 0.37 -35.34 -0.59
C ASP A 27 -0.45 -34.33 -1.42
N PRO A 28 -0.58 -34.54 -2.74
CA PRO A 28 -1.30 -33.62 -3.64
C PRO A 28 -2.77 -33.43 -3.27
N SER A 29 -3.39 -34.39 -2.56
CA SER A 29 -4.80 -34.28 -2.16
C SER A 29 -5.06 -33.17 -1.14
N LYS A 30 -4.00 -32.67 -0.49
CA LYS A 30 -4.05 -31.56 0.48
C LYS A 30 -3.92 -30.18 -0.17
N ILE A 31 -3.74 -30.11 -1.49
CA ILE A 31 -3.67 -28.85 -2.22
C ILE A 31 -5.09 -28.27 -2.32
N SER A 32 -5.24 -27.00 -1.97
CA SER A 32 -6.48 -26.25 -2.13
C SER A 32 -6.28 -25.04 -3.03
N LEU A 33 -7.26 -24.79 -3.90
CA LEU A 33 -7.33 -23.57 -4.69
C LEU A 33 -8.24 -22.57 -3.97
N LEU A 34 -7.72 -21.36 -3.81
CA LEU A 34 -8.43 -20.26 -3.18
C LEU A 34 -8.47 -19.08 -4.14
N THR A 35 -9.66 -18.50 -4.33
CA THR A 35 -9.80 -17.24 -5.05
C THR A 35 -9.42 -16.10 -4.12
N LYS A 36 -8.44 -15.29 -4.53
CA LYS A 36 -8.09 -14.06 -3.83
C LYS A 36 -9.20 -13.02 -4.05
N THR A 37 -9.96 -12.73 -2.99
CA THR A 37 -11.10 -11.79 -2.97
C THR A 37 -10.76 -10.43 -2.36
N GLY A 38 -9.67 -10.36 -1.60
CA GLY A 38 -9.16 -9.17 -0.90
C GLY A 38 -7.65 -9.05 -1.05
N GLN A 39 -7.11 -7.83 -1.06
CA GLN A 39 -5.68 -7.58 -0.91
C GLN A 39 -5.47 -6.38 0.00
N ASP A 40 -4.78 -6.59 1.11
CA ASP A 40 -4.28 -5.48 1.91
C ASP A 40 -2.99 -4.97 1.29
N ILE A 41 -2.94 -3.67 1.05
CA ILE A 41 -1.76 -2.93 0.61
C ILE A 41 -1.42 -1.86 1.63
N CYS A 42 -0.16 -1.43 1.62
CA CYS A 42 0.33 -0.46 2.57
C CYS A 42 1.43 0.39 1.95
N SER A 43 1.68 1.53 2.57
CA SER A 43 2.80 2.40 2.23
C SER A 43 3.26 3.13 3.49
N PHE A 44 4.57 3.30 3.62
CA PHE A 44 5.21 4.05 4.69
C PHE A 44 6.25 4.95 4.06
N VAL A 45 6.12 6.27 4.25
CA VAL A 45 7.04 7.24 3.67
C VAL A 45 7.30 8.37 4.68
N SER A 46 8.58 8.65 4.93
CA SER A 46 9.07 9.72 5.79
C SER A 46 9.15 11.06 5.05
N GLU A 47 9.07 12.17 5.80
CA GLU A 47 9.37 13.51 5.29
C GLU A 47 10.81 13.67 4.76
N ALA A 48 11.74 12.82 5.21
CA ALA A 48 13.13 12.82 4.74
C ALA A 48 13.35 11.92 3.51
N ASP A 49 12.36 11.12 3.10
CA ASP A 49 12.50 10.27 1.94
C ASP A 49 12.57 11.10 0.65
N PRO A 50 13.31 10.62 -0.36
CA PRO A 50 13.35 11.29 -1.64
C PRO A 50 11.98 11.18 -2.34
N PRO A 51 11.67 12.10 -3.28
CA PRO A 51 10.46 11.98 -4.06
C PRO A 51 10.52 10.75 -4.99
N PRO A 52 9.36 10.33 -5.52
CA PRO A 52 9.27 9.18 -6.41
C PRO A 52 10.21 9.28 -7.63
N VAL A 53 10.84 8.17 -8.01
CA VAL A 53 11.89 8.13 -9.05
C VAL A 53 11.42 8.66 -10.41
N ASP A 54 10.15 8.46 -10.76
CA ASP A 54 9.52 8.96 -11.98
C ASP A 54 9.39 10.50 -12.03
N SER A 55 9.49 11.16 -10.88
CA SER A 55 9.55 12.63 -10.83
C SER A 55 10.95 13.21 -11.10
N TRP A 56 11.98 12.35 -11.16
CA TRP A 56 13.37 12.80 -11.31
C TRP A 56 13.66 13.13 -12.77
N LYS A 57 14.17 14.34 -13.02
CA LYS A 57 14.58 14.74 -14.36
C LYS A 57 16.09 14.53 -14.53
N PRO A 58 16.54 13.75 -15.52
CA PRO A 58 17.95 13.61 -15.80
C PRO A 58 18.59 15.00 -15.99
N ASN A 59 19.72 15.25 -15.34
CA ASN A 59 20.52 16.48 -15.47
C ASN A 59 19.90 17.79 -14.92
N LEU A 60 18.70 17.77 -14.33
CA LEU A 60 18.12 18.91 -13.61
C LEU A 60 18.07 18.72 -12.08
N GLY A 61 18.59 17.59 -11.59
CA GLY A 61 18.51 17.22 -10.19
C GLY A 61 17.10 16.86 -9.75
N VAL A 62 16.91 16.69 -8.45
CA VAL A 62 15.60 16.47 -7.85
C VAL A 62 14.81 17.77 -7.99
N VAL A 63 13.84 17.80 -8.93
CA VAL A 63 12.81 18.85 -8.95
C VAL A 63 12.13 18.78 -7.59
N SER A 64 12.06 19.90 -6.85
CA SER A 64 11.57 19.98 -5.47
C SER A 64 10.14 19.44 -5.34
N SER A 65 10.03 18.13 -5.26
CA SER A 65 8.81 17.39 -5.07
C SER A 65 8.91 16.76 -3.70
N SER A 66 7.82 16.82 -2.95
CA SER A 66 7.75 16.19 -1.65
C SER A 66 7.74 14.66 -1.82
N PRO A 67 8.23 13.91 -0.82
CA PRO A 67 7.99 12.48 -0.75
C PRO A 67 6.49 12.18 -0.90
N GLN A 68 6.15 11.06 -1.54
CA GLN A 68 4.77 10.67 -1.79
C GLN A 68 4.51 9.23 -1.36
N VAL A 69 3.43 9.03 -0.62
CA VAL A 69 2.82 7.73 -0.43
C VAL A 69 2.19 7.29 -1.74
N ARG A 70 2.45 6.05 -2.15
CA ARG A 70 1.84 5.42 -3.33
C ARG A 70 1.19 4.10 -2.95
N LEU A 71 -0.07 3.96 -3.34
CA LEU A 71 -0.87 2.75 -3.18
C LEU A 71 -1.33 2.30 -4.56
N ALA A 72 -1.23 1.01 -4.84
CA ALA A 72 -1.69 0.44 -6.10
C ALA A 72 -2.32 -0.94 -5.85
N CYS A 73 -3.56 -1.10 -6.31
CA CYS A 73 -4.24 -2.39 -6.34
C CYS A 73 -3.86 -3.16 -7.61
N GLU A 74 -4.07 -4.48 -7.59
CA GLU A 74 -3.94 -5.30 -8.80
C GLU A 74 -4.95 -4.87 -9.87
N ARG A 75 -4.63 -5.12 -11.15
CA ARG A 75 -5.52 -4.79 -12.27
C ARG A 75 -6.92 -5.40 -12.08
N GLY A 76 -7.95 -4.57 -12.23
CA GLY A 76 -9.35 -4.95 -12.03
C GLY A 76 -9.82 -4.90 -10.58
N TRP A 77 -9.01 -4.33 -9.69
CA TRP A 77 -9.36 -4.03 -8.30
C TRP A 77 -9.22 -2.54 -8.06
N HIS A 78 -9.90 -2.06 -7.03
CA HIS A 78 -9.82 -0.69 -6.56
C HIS A 78 -9.67 -0.66 -5.04
N ILE A 79 -9.18 0.46 -4.52
CA ILE A 79 -9.09 0.71 -3.09
C ILE A 79 -10.51 0.83 -2.55
N ALA A 80 -10.96 -0.20 -1.84
CA ALA A 80 -12.31 -0.28 -1.27
C ALA A 80 -12.41 0.45 0.06
N ALA A 81 -11.34 0.38 0.87
CA ALA A 81 -11.27 1.02 2.18
C ALA A 81 -9.84 1.40 2.53
N ILE A 82 -9.70 2.39 3.42
CA ILE A 82 -8.46 2.69 4.13
C ILE A 82 -8.64 2.17 5.55
N ASN A 83 -7.81 1.21 5.96
CA ASN A 83 -7.91 0.57 7.27
C ASN A 83 -7.15 1.39 8.33
N PHE A 84 -6.10 2.08 7.91
CA PHE A 84 -5.25 2.88 8.79
C PHE A 84 -4.61 4.02 8.02
N ALA A 85 -4.55 5.22 8.60
CA ALA A 85 -3.64 6.25 8.13
C ALA A 85 -3.20 7.15 9.29
N SER A 86 -1.90 7.29 9.47
CA SER A 86 -1.30 8.10 10.54
C SER A 86 -0.13 8.89 10.01
N TYR A 87 -0.10 10.18 10.34
CA TYR A 87 1.05 11.04 10.12
C TYR A 87 1.72 11.38 11.45
N GLY A 88 3.01 11.12 11.59
CA GLY A 88 3.75 11.27 12.85
C GLY A 88 4.87 10.25 12.97
N ILE A 89 4.93 9.54 14.10
CA ILE A 89 5.86 8.42 14.31
C ILE A 89 5.02 7.14 14.46
N PRO A 90 4.53 6.55 13.35
CA PRO A 90 3.79 5.30 13.40
C PRO A 90 4.71 4.13 13.78
N GLU A 91 4.15 3.14 14.46
CA GLU A 91 4.84 1.91 14.86
C GLU A 91 4.30 0.69 14.12
N GLY A 92 5.08 -0.39 14.15
CA GLY A 92 4.71 -1.65 13.52
C GLY A 92 5.08 -1.69 12.04
N ASN A 93 4.55 -2.70 11.36
CA ASN A 93 4.87 -3.00 9.97
C ASN A 93 3.57 -3.10 9.18
N CYS A 94 3.68 -3.16 7.85
CA CYS A 94 2.56 -3.43 6.94
C CYS A 94 1.65 -4.58 7.42
N GLY A 95 0.36 -4.30 7.61
CA GLY A 95 -0.65 -5.22 8.16
C GLY A 95 -0.78 -5.17 9.68
N SER A 96 -0.04 -4.29 10.35
CA SER A 96 0.00 -4.14 11.81
C SER A 96 0.38 -2.72 12.24
N PHE A 97 0.23 -1.73 11.35
CA PHE A 97 0.54 -0.36 11.71
C PHE A 97 -0.35 0.12 12.84
N ARG A 98 0.24 0.91 13.73
CA ARG A 98 -0.46 1.51 14.86
C ARG A 98 0.07 2.92 15.15
N PRO A 99 -0.73 3.77 15.83
CA PRO A 99 -0.25 5.06 16.31
C PRO A 99 0.94 4.87 17.24
N GLY A 100 1.99 5.68 17.09
CA GLY A 100 3.09 5.74 18.06
C GLY A 100 3.05 7.02 18.90
N ALA A 101 4.21 7.41 19.45
CA ALA A 101 4.34 8.53 20.39
C ALA A 101 3.86 9.89 19.85
N CYS A 102 3.93 10.08 18.52
CA CYS A 102 3.37 11.22 17.81
C CYS A 102 2.38 10.70 16.78
N HIS A 103 1.12 11.12 16.88
CA HIS A 103 0.07 10.69 15.96
C HIS A 103 -0.85 11.86 15.60
N MET A 104 -1.05 12.03 14.30
CA MET A 104 -2.11 12.83 13.72
C MET A 104 -2.93 11.93 12.80
N ASP A 105 -4.24 11.93 13.01
CA ASP A 105 -5.16 11.16 12.20
C ASP A 105 -5.24 11.72 10.78
N ALA A 106 -4.77 10.94 9.82
CA ALA A 106 -4.81 11.26 8.40
C ALA A 106 -5.92 10.51 7.66
N LEU A 107 -6.65 9.63 8.36
CA LEU A 107 -7.61 8.70 7.78
C LEU A 107 -8.69 9.39 6.93
N PRO A 108 -9.35 10.48 7.39
CA PRO A 108 -10.42 11.10 6.60
C PRO A 108 -9.94 11.67 5.27
N ILE A 109 -8.73 12.24 5.24
CA ILE A 109 -8.16 12.85 4.03
C ILE A 109 -7.74 11.77 3.04
N VAL A 110 -7.03 10.75 3.53
CA VAL A 110 -6.56 9.63 2.72
C VAL A 110 -7.75 8.85 2.16
N GLN A 111 -8.78 8.60 2.98
CA GLN A 111 -9.99 7.91 2.54
C GLN A 111 -10.72 8.67 1.44
N LYS A 112 -10.88 9.99 1.60
CA LYS A 112 -11.51 10.85 0.58
C LYS A 112 -10.71 10.87 -0.73
N ALA A 113 -9.39 10.79 -0.67
CA ALA A 113 -8.54 10.88 -1.84
C ALA A 113 -8.38 9.54 -2.58
N CYS A 114 -8.32 8.41 -1.87
CA CYS A 114 -7.91 7.13 -2.43
C CYS A 114 -9.04 6.13 -2.68
N VAL A 115 -10.15 6.16 -1.93
CA VAL A 115 -11.21 5.16 -2.10
C VAL A 115 -11.85 5.28 -3.49
N GLY A 116 -12.06 4.14 -4.14
CA GLY A 116 -12.56 4.03 -5.51
C GLY A 116 -11.49 4.11 -6.60
N GLN A 117 -10.25 4.44 -6.26
CA GLN A 117 -9.15 4.51 -7.21
C GLN A 117 -8.40 3.18 -7.30
N VAL A 118 -7.84 2.87 -8.47
CA VAL A 118 -6.93 1.71 -8.66
C VAL A 118 -5.55 2.03 -8.10
N GLU A 119 -5.10 3.27 -8.33
CA GLU A 119 -3.83 3.81 -7.86
C GLU A 119 -4.10 5.13 -7.13
N CYS A 120 -3.41 5.37 -6.02
CA CYS A 120 -3.50 6.61 -5.25
C CYS A 120 -2.10 7.10 -4.88
N SER A 121 -1.84 8.39 -5.10
CA SER A 121 -0.59 9.04 -4.72
C SER A 121 -0.86 10.29 -3.90
N LEU A 122 -0.25 10.38 -2.72
CA LEU A 122 -0.48 11.48 -1.77
C LEU A 122 0.86 12.06 -1.32
N PRO A 123 1.03 13.40 -1.33
CA PRO A 123 2.23 14.01 -0.78
C PRO A 123 2.28 13.84 0.74
N VAL A 124 3.47 13.54 1.26
CA VAL A 124 3.77 13.55 2.69
C VAL A 124 3.95 15.01 3.11
N SER A 125 2.84 15.66 3.46
CA SER A 125 2.81 17.09 3.81
C SER A 125 1.69 17.37 4.81
N TRP A 126 2.05 18.04 5.91
CA TRP A 126 1.09 18.49 6.92
C TRP A 126 -0.04 19.34 6.33
N ALA A 127 0.28 20.18 5.34
CA ALA A 127 -0.69 21.08 4.71
C ALA A 127 -1.72 20.32 3.87
N TYR A 128 -1.28 19.28 3.14
CA TYR A 128 -2.18 18.45 2.35
C TYR A 128 -3.06 17.58 3.25
N LEU A 129 -2.47 17.02 4.31
CA LEU A 129 -3.16 16.17 5.28
C LEU A 129 -4.08 16.96 6.24
N GLY A 130 -4.13 18.29 6.12
CA GLY A 130 -5.01 19.14 6.92
C GLY A 130 -4.68 19.12 8.41
N VAL A 131 -3.44 18.77 8.76
CA VAL A 131 -2.95 18.69 10.14
C VAL A 131 -2.15 19.93 10.50
N SER A 132 -1.96 20.22 11.78
CA SER A 132 -1.26 21.44 12.19
C SER A 132 0.26 21.29 12.05
N ALA A 133 0.92 22.31 11.48
CA ALA A 133 2.38 22.36 11.36
C ALA A 133 3.12 22.22 12.71
N GLY A 134 2.47 22.63 13.80
CA GLY A 134 3.01 22.56 15.16
C GLY A 134 2.82 21.21 15.86
N ALA A 135 2.13 20.25 15.25
CA ALA A 135 1.98 18.92 15.84
C ALA A 135 3.30 18.15 15.76
N CYS A 136 3.83 17.79 16.93
CA CYS A 136 5.09 17.06 17.11
C CYS A 136 6.35 17.85 16.69
N PRO A 137 6.67 18.99 17.32
CA PRO A 137 7.81 19.81 16.93
C PRO A 137 9.14 19.04 17.08
N GLY A 138 10.06 19.24 16.11
CA GLY A 138 11.41 18.66 16.16
C GLY A 138 11.52 17.16 15.88
N LEU A 139 10.41 16.49 15.54
CA LEU A 139 10.37 15.07 15.21
C LEU A 139 10.21 14.87 13.71
N LEU A 140 11.04 13.98 13.13
CA LEU A 140 10.91 13.53 11.75
C LEU A 140 9.67 12.66 11.61
N LYS A 141 8.73 13.08 10.76
CA LYS A 141 7.44 12.38 10.61
C LYS A 141 7.47 11.44 9.43
N ALA A 142 6.52 10.52 9.44
CA ALA A 142 6.18 9.66 8.33
C ALA A 142 4.66 9.56 8.21
N LEU A 143 4.20 9.34 6.98
CA LEU A 143 2.84 8.94 6.69
C LEU A 143 2.84 7.42 6.47
N ALA A 144 2.14 6.70 7.34
CA ALA A 144 1.86 5.28 7.17
C ALA A 144 0.39 5.10 6.82
N VAL A 145 0.11 4.31 5.77
CA VAL A 145 -1.24 4.03 5.27
C VAL A 145 -1.39 2.53 5.04
N GLU A 146 -2.52 1.96 5.47
CA GLU A 146 -2.99 0.63 5.09
C GLU A 146 -4.34 0.74 4.41
N ALA A 147 -4.52 0.00 3.33
CA ALA A 147 -5.72 0.00 2.53
C ALA A 147 -6.10 -1.42 2.13
N HIS A 148 -7.41 -1.62 1.96
CA HIS A 148 -7.96 -2.85 1.45
C HIS A 148 -8.41 -2.65 0.00
N CYS A 149 -7.90 -3.47 -0.90
CA CYS A 149 -8.36 -3.56 -2.27
C CYS A 149 -9.44 -4.64 -2.39
N SER A 150 -10.50 -4.34 -3.14
CA SER A 150 -11.46 -5.33 -3.62
C SER A 150 -11.71 -5.16 -5.12
N ILE A 151 -12.38 -6.14 -5.73
CA ILE A 151 -12.88 -6.04 -7.10
C ILE A 151 -13.92 -4.92 -7.17
#